data_AF-A0A2W0A591-F1
#
_entry.id   AF-A0A2W0A591-F1
#
_cell.length_a   1.000
_cell.length_b   1.000
_cell.length_c   1.000
_cell.angle_alpha   90.00
_cell.angle_beta   90.00
_cell.angle_gamma   90.00
#
_symmetry.space_group_name_H-M   'P 1'
#
loop_
_entity.id
_entity.type
_entity.pdbx_description
1 polymer ?
#
loop_
_entity_poly.entity_id
_entity_poly.type
_entity_poly.pdbx_seq_one_letter_code
_entity_poly.pdbx_strand_id
1 'polypeptide(L)'
;MRLIALCLLFLGLAVGALRLILSHNESTSLDSSRTDSQAGATAQSLISSMPPTAAANQHGRPVYRYSVIPGGVQDPAELQRVSAQDRIVAAHFAGFDYRRARVVRLQQAREVYLSYRVRDRVFWTRKKVRLAAGEKVISDGKITARTRCANRVSETKQAAVSPEEPPSDAFDRPMEEDGGAMQFRFPSTFDSALLSRPQMPGFDPGNLIPGSAGLAPLVGWGTGIAPPSIPVGSCETPAQEKLEGQLGVF
;
A
#
# COMPACT_ATOMS: atom_id res chain seq x y z
N MET A 1 -28.10 -43.66 40.40
CA MET A 1 -27.23 -43.99 39.25
C MET A 1 -27.14 -42.89 38.18
N ARG A 2 -28.16 -42.04 37.97
CA ARG A 2 -28.11 -40.95 36.97
C ARG A 2 -27.26 -39.72 37.36
N LEU A 3 -27.08 -39.42 38.65
CA LEU A 3 -26.19 -38.32 39.10
C LEU A 3 -24.69 -38.63 38.96
N ILE A 4 -24.30 -39.90 39.16
CA ILE A 4 -22.89 -40.31 39.10
C ILE A 4 -22.36 -40.23 37.66
N ALA A 5 -23.20 -40.58 36.67
CA ALA A 5 -22.85 -40.48 35.25
C ALA A 5 -22.63 -39.03 34.79
N LEU A 6 -23.38 -38.06 35.34
CA LEU A 6 -23.21 -36.64 35.04
C LEU A 6 -21.91 -36.07 35.64
N CYS A 7 -21.56 -36.44 36.88
CA CYS A 7 -20.30 -36.02 37.49
C CYS A 7 -19.06 -36.53 36.73
N LEU A 8 -19.09 -37.77 36.25
CA LEU A 8 -17.97 -38.34 35.49
C LEU A 8 -17.80 -37.66 34.12
N LEU A 9 -18.89 -37.24 33.49
CA LEU A 9 -18.87 -36.55 32.19
C LEU A 9 -18.32 -35.12 32.32
N PHE A 10 -18.66 -34.42 33.41
CA PHE A 10 -18.09 -33.10 33.70
C PHE A 10 -16.62 -33.15 34.12
N LEU A 11 -16.18 -34.15 34.89
CA LEU A 11 -14.75 -34.33 35.20
C LEU A 11 -13.92 -34.64 33.94
N GLY A 12 -14.44 -35.43 33.01
CA GLY A 12 -13.77 -35.74 31.75
C GLY A 12 -13.55 -34.51 30.86
N LEU A 13 -14.54 -33.62 30.77
CA LEU A 13 -14.44 -32.36 30.03
C LEU A 13 -13.46 -31.37 30.66
N ALA A 14 -13.40 -31.31 32.00
CA ALA A 14 -12.47 -30.43 32.71
C ALA A 14 -10.99 -30.84 32.52
N VAL A 15 -10.69 -32.15 32.54
CA VAL A 15 -9.33 -32.67 32.31
C VAL A 15 -8.89 -32.50 30.86
N GLY A 16 -9.81 -32.64 29.90
CA GLY A 16 -9.54 -32.40 28.47
C GLY A 16 -9.21 -30.93 28.16
N ALA A 17 -9.94 -29.99 28.76
CA ALA A 17 -9.67 -28.56 28.60
C ALA A 17 -8.34 -28.14 29.24
N LEU A 18 -7.98 -28.70 30.40
CA LEU A 18 -6.72 -28.41 31.07
C LEU A 18 -5.49 -28.91 30.28
N ARG A 19 -5.59 -30.06 29.60
CA ARG A 19 -4.53 -30.58 28.72
C ARG A 19 -4.35 -29.76 27.44
N LEU A 20 -5.44 -29.22 26.89
CA LEU A 20 -5.38 -28.37 25.68
C LEU A 20 -4.76 -26.99 25.96
N ILE A 21 -4.99 -26.45 27.15
CA ILE A 21 -4.42 -25.17 27.60
C ILE A 21 -2.92 -25.32 27.93
N LEU A 22 -2.51 -26.43 28.52
CA LEU A 22 -1.09 -26.72 28.79
C LEU A 22 -0.27 -26.99 27.52
N SER A 23 -0.88 -27.51 26.44
CA SER A 23 -0.18 -27.73 25.16
C SER A 23 -0.01 -26.47 24.30
N HIS A 24 -0.77 -25.40 24.57
CA HIS A 24 -0.73 -24.19 23.75
C HIS A 24 0.26 -23.13 24.26
N ASN A 25 0.99 -23.43 25.34
CA ASN A 25 1.91 -22.51 26.01
C ASN A 25 3.40 -22.89 25.89
N GLU A 26 3.79 -23.80 24.98
CA GLU A 26 5.21 -23.92 24.64
C GLU A 26 5.65 -22.73 23.78
N SER A 27 6.22 -21.79 24.52
CA SER A 27 6.97 -20.64 24.06
C SER A 27 8.18 -21.12 23.26
N THR A 28 8.18 -20.94 21.94
CA THR A 28 9.43 -20.91 21.17
C THR A 28 10.05 -19.53 21.33
N SER A 29 10.85 -19.38 22.39
CA SER A 29 11.80 -18.29 22.55
C SER A 29 13.22 -18.78 22.25
N LEU A 30 13.83 -18.11 21.27
CA LEU A 30 15.28 -17.89 21.04
C LEU A 30 16.18 -19.10 20.76
N ASP A 31 16.77 -19.09 19.55
CA ASP A 31 18.23 -19.15 19.50
C ASP A 31 18.77 -18.02 18.61
N SER A 32 19.80 -17.39 19.14
CA SER A 32 20.51 -16.23 18.66
C SER A 32 21.86 -16.70 18.13
N SER A 33 22.50 -15.87 17.29
CA SER A 33 23.90 -15.98 16.83
C SER A 33 24.13 -16.70 15.50
N ARG A 34 24.09 -15.92 14.40
CA ARG A 34 25.18 -15.97 13.43
C ARG A 34 25.55 -14.56 12.98
N THR A 35 26.59 -14.10 13.67
CA THR A 35 27.62 -13.11 13.36
C THR A 35 27.60 -12.42 12.00
N ASP A 36 27.71 -11.09 12.09
CA ASP A 36 28.33 -10.15 11.17
C ASP A 36 29.31 -10.74 10.15
N SER A 37 29.15 -10.31 8.89
CA SER A 37 30.27 -9.75 8.11
C SER A 37 29.80 -9.03 6.84
N GLN A 38 30.17 -7.75 6.80
CA GLN A 38 30.52 -6.93 5.63
C GLN A 38 29.38 -6.48 4.70
N ALA A 39 28.92 -5.23 4.82
CA ALA A 39 29.60 -4.01 4.36
C ALA A 39 29.80 -3.99 2.83
N GLY A 40 28.80 -3.44 2.15
CA GLY A 40 28.79 -3.21 0.71
C GLY A 40 27.48 -2.59 0.22
N ALA A 41 26.86 -1.72 1.03
CA ALA A 41 25.66 -0.99 0.64
C ALA A 41 26.02 0.16 -0.30
N THR A 42 26.26 -0.16 -1.58
CA THR A 42 26.34 0.83 -2.65
C THR A 42 24.94 1.32 -3.01
N ALA A 43 24.56 2.45 -2.42
CA ALA A 43 23.81 3.55 -3.03
C ALA A 43 22.62 3.23 -3.98
N GLN A 44 21.80 2.22 -3.70
CA GLN A 44 20.62 1.90 -4.54
C GLN A 44 19.28 1.84 -3.77
N SER A 45 19.27 2.04 -2.45
CA SER A 45 18.09 1.78 -1.63
C SER A 45 17.16 2.99 -1.36
N LEU A 46 17.42 4.18 -1.90
CA LEU A 46 16.65 5.39 -1.53
C LEU A 46 15.58 5.82 -2.55
N ILE A 47 15.24 5.00 -3.56
CA ILE A 47 14.22 5.37 -4.57
C ILE A 47 12.83 4.80 -4.23
N SER A 48 12.58 4.39 -2.99
CA SER A 48 11.30 3.79 -2.61
C SER A 48 10.42 4.74 -1.79
N SER A 49 10.08 5.89 -2.35
CA SER A 49 9.08 6.79 -1.78
C SER A 49 8.43 7.70 -2.82
N MET A 50 7.85 7.10 -3.86
CA MET A 50 6.76 7.72 -4.62
C MET A 50 5.60 6.72 -4.68
N PRO A 51 4.36 7.12 -4.35
CA PRO A 51 3.21 6.25 -4.57
C PRO A 51 3.05 6.04 -6.09
N PRO A 52 2.98 4.80 -6.59
CA PRO A 52 2.67 4.59 -7.99
C PRO A 52 1.20 4.95 -8.20
N THR A 53 0.91 6.19 -8.62
CA THR A 53 -0.40 6.56 -9.18
C THR A 53 -0.54 6.04 -10.61
N ALA A 54 -0.41 4.73 -10.73
CA ALA A 54 -0.88 3.86 -11.80
C ALA A 54 -0.47 2.48 -11.30
N ALA A 55 -1.44 1.71 -10.80
CA ALA A 55 -1.18 0.33 -10.41
C ALA A 55 -0.81 -0.46 -11.66
N ALA A 56 0.49 -0.47 -12.00
CA ALA A 56 1.03 -1.30 -13.07
C ALA A 56 0.63 -2.73 -12.74
N ASN A 57 -0.22 -3.30 -13.59
CA ASN A 57 -0.66 -4.65 -13.39
C ASN A 57 0.53 -5.57 -13.65
N GLN A 58 1.03 -6.22 -12.59
CA GLN A 58 2.15 -7.15 -12.67
C GLN A 58 1.90 -8.33 -13.63
N HIS A 59 0.66 -8.47 -14.13
CA HIS A 59 0.21 -9.53 -15.02
C HIS A 59 -0.25 -9.02 -16.40
N GLY A 60 -0.05 -7.75 -16.74
CA GLY A 60 -0.43 -7.18 -18.05
C GLY A 60 -1.92 -7.22 -18.37
N ARG A 61 -2.79 -7.35 -17.35
CA ARG A 61 -4.25 -7.35 -17.56
C ARG A 61 -4.76 -5.90 -17.57
N PRO A 62 -5.83 -5.59 -18.31
CA PRO A 62 -6.41 -4.25 -18.28
C PRO A 62 -6.82 -3.83 -16.87
N VAL A 63 -6.47 -2.61 -16.47
CA VAL A 63 -6.88 -2.02 -15.19
C VAL A 63 -8.05 -1.08 -15.43
N TYR A 64 -9.15 -1.23 -14.71
CA TYR A 64 -10.28 -0.30 -14.82
C TYR A 64 -10.22 0.72 -13.67
N ARG A 65 -10.47 1.99 -13.97
CA ARG A 65 -10.35 3.11 -13.00
C ARG A 65 -11.13 2.90 -11.70
N TYR A 66 -12.30 2.28 -11.80
CA TYR A 66 -13.24 2.09 -10.70
C TYR A 66 -13.26 0.64 -10.20
N SER A 67 -12.14 -0.07 -10.34
CA SER A 67 -11.98 -1.44 -9.84
C SER A 67 -11.85 -1.45 -8.33
N VAL A 68 -12.50 -2.40 -7.66
CA VAL A 68 -12.22 -2.70 -6.26
C VAL A 68 -10.81 -3.29 -6.11
N ILE A 69 -10.43 -4.18 -7.03
CA ILE A 69 -9.08 -4.74 -7.15
C ILE A 69 -8.54 -4.36 -8.53
N PRO A 70 -7.51 -3.49 -8.63
CA PRO A 70 -6.87 -3.14 -9.89
C PRO A 70 -6.38 -4.39 -10.64
N GLY A 71 -6.76 -4.53 -11.90
CA GLY A 71 -6.44 -5.72 -12.70
C GLY A 71 -7.29 -6.97 -12.41
N GLY A 72 -8.20 -6.89 -11.42
CA GLY A 72 -9.12 -7.96 -11.08
C GLY A 72 -8.46 -9.17 -10.42
N VAL A 73 -9.14 -10.31 -10.53
CA VAL A 73 -8.75 -11.62 -9.98
C VAL A 73 -9.04 -12.71 -11.01
N GLN A 74 -8.14 -13.67 -11.13
CA GLN A 74 -8.24 -14.83 -12.03
C GLN A 74 -9.06 -15.95 -11.41
N ASP A 75 -8.90 -16.16 -10.11
CA ASP A 75 -9.47 -17.28 -9.39
C ASP A 75 -9.78 -16.91 -7.92
N PRO A 76 -10.49 -17.79 -7.18
CA PRO A 76 -10.80 -17.55 -5.78
C PRO A 76 -9.59 -17.43 -4.85
N ALA A 77 -8.48 -18.11 -5.16
CA ALA A 77 -7.29 -18.06 -4.33
C ALA A 77 -6.58 -16.70 -4.47
N GLU A 78 -6.56 -16.10 -5.66
CA GLU A 78 -6.10 -14.72 -5.86
C GLU A 78 -6.98 -13.73 -5.08
N LEU A 79 -8.32 -13.87 -5.14
CA LEU A 79 -9.21 -13.03 -4.35
C LEU A 79 -8.94 -13.17 -2.85
N GLN A 80 -8.73 -14.39 -2.36
CA GLN A 80 -8.41 -14.63 -0.94
C GLN A 80 -7.09 -13.98 -0.52
N ARG A 81 -6.03 -14.13 -1.35
CA ARG A 81 -4.72 -13.51 -1.09
C ARG A 81 -4.80 -11.99 -1.07
N VAL A 82 -5.48 -11.38 -2.04
CA VAL A 82 -5.64 -9.92 -2.09
C VAL A 82 -6.48 -9.43 -0.91
N SER A 83 -7.56 -10.14 -0.55
CA SER A 83 -8.36 -9.81 0.64
C SER A 83 -7.55 -9.89 1.95
N ALA A 84 -6.53 -10.76 2.03
CA ALA A 84 -5.67 -10.82 3.22
C ALA A 84 -4.71 -9.62 3.32
N GLN A 85 -4.48 -8.90 2.22
CA GLN A 85 -3.52 -7.79 2.13
C GLN A 85 -4.21 -6.42 2.13
N ASP A 86 -5.35 -6.29 1.46
CA ASP A 86 -6.08 -5.03 1.34
C ASP A 86 -7.32 -5.03 2.25
N ARG A 87 -7.28 -4.21 3.29
CA ARG A 87 -8.38 -4.06 4.27
C ARG A 87 -9.71 -3.63 3.65
N ILE A 88 -9.70 -2.83 2.58
CA ILE A 88 -10.91 -2.36 1.91
C ILE A 88 -11.55 -3.53 1.16
N VAL A 89 -10.73 -4.33 0.49
CA VAL A 89 -11.17 -5.57 -0.18
C VAL A 89 -11.70 -6.56 0.87
N ALA A 90 -10.97 -6.77 1.97
CA ALA A 90 -11.39 -7.66 3.06
C ALA A 90 -12.79 -7.30 3.59
N ALA A 91 -13.02 -6.02 3.88
CA ALA A 91 -14.30 -5.52 4.36
C ALA A 91 -15.41 -5.67 3.29
N HIS A 92 -15.09 -5.36 2.03
CA HIS A 92 -16.06 -5.43 0.94
C HIS A 92 -16.51 -6.85 0.61
N PHE A 93 -15.61 -7.82 0.75
CA PHE A 93 -15.86 -9.24 0.58
C PHE A 93 -16.14 -9.97 1.90
N ALA A 94 -16.48 -9.25 2.97
CA ALA A 94 -16.89 -9.85 4.23
C ALA A 94 -18.09 -10.79 4.00
N GLY A 95 -17.96 -12.05 4.44
CA GLY A 95 -18.95 -13.09 4.25
C GLY A 95 -18.90 -13.81 2.90
N PHE A 96 -17.89 -13.55 2.06
CA PHE A 96 -17.59 -14.35 0.87
C PHE A 96 -16.99 -15.70 1.26
N ASP A 97 -17.54 -16.80 0.76
CA ASP A 97 -17.06 -18.15 1.02
C ASP A 97 -16.09 -18.63 -0.06
N TYR A 98 -14.80 -18.42 0.20
CA TYR A 98 -13.71 -18.80 -0.70
C TYR A 98 -13.67 -20.29 -1.05
N ARG A 99 -14.22 -21.18 -0.20
CA ARG A 99 -14.19 -22.63 -0.44
C ARG A 99 -15.23 -23.09 -1.46
N ARG A 100 -16.33 -22.34 -1.59
CA ARG A 100 -17.41 -22.60 -2.57
C ARG A 100 -17.32 -21.70 -3.80
N ALA A 101 -16.37 -20.77 -3.78
CA ALA A 101 -16.16 -19.82 -4.84
C ALA A 101 -15.70 -20.51 -6.13
N ARG A 102 -16.29 -20.07 -7.24
CA ARG A 102 -15.96 -20.55 -8.59
C ARG A 102 -16.07 -19.43 -9.59
N VAL A 103 -15.27 -19.49 -10.65
CA VAL A 103 -15.40 -18.61 -11.80
C VAL A 103 -16.41 -19.21 -12.76
N VAL A 104 -17.45 -18.44 -13.09
CA VAL A 104 -18.51 -18.84 -14.02
C VAL A 104 -18.64 -17.81 -15.14
N ARG A 105 -19.10 -18.24 -16.30
CA ARG A 105 -19.47 -17.33 -17.40
C ARG A 105 -20.98 -17.10 -17.38
N LEU A 106 -21.37 -15.83 -17.51
CA LEU A 106 -22.77 -15.48 -17.64
C LEU A 106 -23.34 -16.00 -18.95
N GLN A 107 -24.52 -16.62 -18.89
CA GLN A 107 -25.17 -17.17 -20.08
C GLN A 107 -25.99 -16.13 -20.83
N GLN A 108 -26.46 -15.09 -20.12
CA GLN A 108 -27.30 -14.04 -20.67
C GLN A 108 -26.84 -12.68 -20.13
N ALA A 109 -27.11 -11.63 -20.89
CA ALA A 109 -26.88 -10.27 -20.43
C ALA A 109 -27.88 -9.92 -19.32
N ARG A 110 -27.45 -9.17 -18.32
CA ARG A 110 -28.27 -8.80 -17.15
C ARG A 110 -28.05 -7.36 -16.77
N GLU A 111 -29.08 -6.69 -16.28
CA GLU A 111 -28.95 -5.35 -15.71
C GLU A 111 -28.79 -5.44 -14.19
N VAL A 112 -27.68 -4.91 -13.68
CA VAL A 112 -27.25 -5.11 -12.30
C VAL A 112 -26.71 -3.82 -11.69
N TYR A 113 -26.71 -3.74 -10.38
CA TYR A 113 -25.95 -2.74 -9.63
C TYR A 113 -24.54 -3.26 -9.39
N LEU A 114 -23.55 -2.41 -9.63
CA LEU A 114 -22.14 -2.75 -9.42
C LEU A 114 -21.60 -2.00 -8.22
N SER A 115 -20.78 -2.66 -7.42
CA SER A 115 -19.92 -1.95 -6.48
C SER A 115 -18.74 -1.33 -7.22
N TYR A 116 -18.19 -0.23 -6.74
CA TYR A 116 -16.97 0.36 -7.28
C TYR A 116 -16.19 1.09 -6.20
N ARG A 117 -14.87 1.16 -6.36
CA ARG A 117 -13.99 1.81 -5.38
C ARG A 117 -13.60 3.20 -5.85
N VAL A 118 -13.60 4.15 -4.92
CA VAL A 118 -13.02 5.48 -5.07
C VAL A 118 -12.17 5.74 -3.84
N ARG A 119 -10.84 5.80 -4.02
CA ARG A 119 -9.85 5.88 -2.93
C ARG A 119 -10.07 4.73 -1.94
N ASP A 120 -10.37 5.02 -0.68
CA ASP A 120 -10.52 4.02 0.39
C ASP A 120 -11.97 3.67 0.71
N ARG A 121 -12.90 3.98 -0.19
CA ARG A 121 -14.33 3.70 -0.01
C ARG A 121 -14.90 2.95 -1.20
N VAL A 122 -15.82 2.03 -0.90
CA VAL A 122 -16.57 1.29 -1.90
C VAL A 122 -18.01 1.75 -1.90
N PHE A 123 -18.50 2.12 -3.07
CA PHE A 123 -19.86 2.58 -3.33
C PHE A 123 -20.57 1.61 -4.25
N TRP A 124 -21.88 1.80 -4.41
CA TRP A 124 -22.71 1.10 -5.36
C TRP A 124 -23.28 2.06 -6.40
N THR A 125 -23.50 1.57 -7.60
CA THR A 125 -24.15 2.36 -8.65
C THR A 125 -25.60 2.70 -8.27
N ARG A 126 -26.09 3.88 -8.61
CA ARG A 126 -27.51 4.26 -8.45
C ARG A 126 -28.33 3.75 -9.61
N LYS A 127 -27.71 3.64 -10.79
CA LYS A 127 -28.32 3.12 -12.02
C LYS A 127 -27.84 1.69 -12.25
N LYS A 128 -28.67 0.92 -12.95
CA LYS A 128 -28.28 -0.40 -13.42
C LYS A 128 -27.25 -0.26 -14.54
N VAL A 129 -26.26 -1.13 -14.52
CA VAL A 129 -25.24 -1.31 -15.55
C VAL A 129 -25.52 -2.64 -16.25
N ARG A 130 -25.36 -2.66 -17.57
CA ARG A 130 -25.52 -3.85 -18.38
C ARG A 130 -24.28 -4.73 -18.25
N LEU A 131 -24.44 -5.91 -17.69
CA LEU A 131 -23.43 -6.96 -17.67
C LEU A 131 -23.62 -7.85 -18.90
N ALA A 132 -22.56 -8.04 -19.69
CA ALA A 132 -22.65 -8.74 -20.97
C ALA A 132 -22.79 -10.27 -20.80
N ALA A 133 -23.45 -10.92 -21.75
CA ALA A 133 -23.39 -12.38 -21.87
C ALA A 133 -21.94 -12.81 -22.15
N GLY A 134 -21.53 -13.95 -21.62
CA GLY A 134 -20.18 -14.49 -21.72
C GLY A 134 -19.17 -13.90 -20.72
N GLU A 135 -19.53 -12.85 -19.98
CA GLU A 135 -18.63 -12.25 -19.01
C GLU A 135 -18.30 -13.21 -17.86
N LYS A 136 -17.02 -13.26 -17.49
CA LYS A 136 -16.53 -14.06 -16.36
C LYS A 136 -16.82 -13.34 -15.04
N VAL A 137 -17.45 -14.05 -14.13
CA VAL A 137 -17.72 -13.59 -12.77
C VAL A 137 -17.25 -14.65 -11.79
N ILE A 138 -16.77 -14.23 -10.62
CA ILE A 138 -16.48 -15.09 -9.49
C ILE A 138 -17.68 -15.07 -8.54
N SER A 139 -18.14 -16.25 -8.11
CA SER A 139 -19.31 -16.38 -7.25
C SER A 139 -19.15 -17.54 -6.27
N ASP A 140 -19.55 -17.32 -5.01
CA ASP A 140 -19.72 -18.37 -3.99
C ASP A 140 -21.19 -18.86 -3.89
N GLY A 141 -22.07 -18.36 -4.76
CA GLY A 141 -23.51 -18.60 -4.75
C GLY A 141 -24.34 -17.56 -3.99
N LYS A 142 -23.72 -16.70 -3.16
CA LYS A 142 -24.37 -15.61 -2.43
C LYS A 142 -23.86 -14.24 -2.89
N ILE A 143 -22.55 -14.10 -3.01
CA ILE A 143 -21.84 -12.92 -3.46
C ILE A 143 -21.23 -13.23 -4.83
N THR A 144 -21.49 -12.35 -5.78
CA THR A 144 -20.93 -12.44 -7.13
C THR A 144 -20.13 -11.17 -7.41
N ALA A 145 -19.01 -11.28 -8.12
CA ALA A 145 -18.20 -10.15 -8.55
C ALA A 145 -17.61 -10.39 -9.95
N ARG A 146 -17.34 -9.32 -10.68
CA ARG A 146 -16.68 -9.37 -12.00
C ARG A 146 -15.22 -9.78 -11.81
N THR A 147 -14.72 -10.75 -12.58
CA THR A 147 -13.32 -11.18 -12.43
C THR A 147 -12.34 -10.07 -12.79
N ARG A 148 -12.62 -9.26 -13.81
CA ARG A 148 -11.68 -8.26 -14.34
C ARG A 148 -11.45 -7.01 -13.46
N CYS A 149 -12.29 -6.76 -12.47
CA CYS A 149 -12.20 -5.57 -11.60
C CYS A 149 -12.62 -5.82 -10.14
N ALA A 150 -13.06 -7.04 -9.82
CA ALA A 150 -13.61 -7.44 -8.51
C ALA A 150 -14.79 -6.59 -8.02
N ASN A 151 -15.49 -5.91 -8.94
CA ASN A 151 -16.71 -5.18 -8.62
C ASN A 151 -17.83 -6.19 -8.35
N ARG A 152 -18.40 -6.16 -7.14
CA ARG A 152 -19.54 -6.97 -6.75
C ARG A 152 -20.76 -6.64 -7.59
N VAL A 153 -21.56 -7.66 -7.84
CA VAL A 153 -22.77 -7.63 -8.66
C VAL A 153 -23.96 -7.85 -7.74
N SER A 154 -24.96 -6.97 -7.81
CA SER A 154 -26.21 -7.07 -7.09
C SER A 154 -27.38 -6.85 -8.02
N GLU A 155 -28.43 -7.68 -7.92
CA GLU A 155 -29.66 -7.51 -8.68
C GLU A 155 -30.56 -6.44 -8.06
N THR A 156 -30.43 -6.25 -6.74
CA THR A 156 -31.15 -5.25 -5.97
C THR A 156 -30.31 -4.01 -5.73
N LYS A 157 -30.97 -2.87 -5.57
CA LYS A 157 -30.33 -1.59 -5.26
C LYS A 157 -29.70 -1.65 -3.86
N GLN A 158 -28.51 -1.08 -3.72
CA GLN A 158 -27.77 -1.05 -2.46
C GLN A 158 -27.74 0.38 -1.91
N ALA A 159 -27.62 0.53 -0.58
CA ALA A 159 -27.77 1.82 0.08
C ALA A 159 -26.56 2.76 -0.05
N ALA A 160 -25.34 2.21 -0.09
CA ALA A 160 -24.10 2.99 -0.09
C ALA A 160 -23.77 3.55 -1.48
N VAL A 161 -24.54 4.54 -1.94
CA VAL A 161 -24.35 5.22 -3.23
C VAL A 161 -23.64 6.57 -3.09
N SER A 162 -22.91 6.99 -4.13
CA SER A 162 -22.23 8.29 -4.19
C SER A 162 -23.06 9.33 -4.96
N PRO A 163 -23.05 10.63 -4.57
CA PRO A 163 -23.60 11.72 -5.38
C PRO A 163 -22.83 11.89 -6.71
N GLU A 164 -21.49 11.92 -6.65
CA GLU A 164 -20.57 11.87 -7.80
C GLU A 164 -20.39 10.42 -8.30
N GLU A 165 -21.46 9.82 -8.82
CA GLU A 165 -21.36 8.54 -9.51
C GLU A 165 -20.83 8.72 -10.95
N PRO A 166 -19.83 7.93 -11.38
CA PRO A 166 -19.39 7.92 -12.78
C PRO A 166 -20.50 7.51 -13.75
N PRO A 167 -20.43 7.93 -15.03
CA PRO A 167 -21.33 7.41 -16.05
C PRO A 167 -21.09 5.91 -16.27
N SER A 168 -22.12 5.18 -16.71
CA SER A 168 -22.13 3.71 -16.72
C SER A 168 -21.06 3.10 -17.63
N ASP A 169 -20.74 3.76 -18.74
CA ASP A 169 -19.70 3.36 -19.69
C ASP A 169 -18.28 3.44 -19.10
N ALA A 170 -18.06 4.32 -18.12
CA ALA A 170 -16.76 4.46 -17.47
C ALA A 170 -16.36 3.23 -16.64
N PHE A 171 -17.29 2.37 -16.22
CA PHE A 171 -16.98 1.10 -15.56
C PHE A 171 -16.44 0.04 -16.53
N ASP A 172 -16.62 0.24 -17.83
CA ASP A 172 -16.19 -0.67 -18.88
C ASP A 172 -15.01 -0.17 -19.70
N ARG A 173 -14.50 1.03 -19.40
CA ARG A 173 -13.29 1.58 -20.01
C ARG A 173 -12.05 1.21 -19.20
N PRO A 174 -11.11 0.42 -19.78
CA PRO A 174 -9.79 0.28 -19.21
C PRO A 174 -9.13 1.65 -19.08
N MET A 175 -8.31 1.83 -18.06
CA MET A 175 -7.27 2.85 -18.10
C MET A 175 -6.35 2.46 -19.24
N GLU A 176 -6.07 3.43 -20.11
CA GLU A 176 -4.98 3.29 -21.06
C GLU A 176 -3.73 3.01 -20.22
N GLU A 177 -3.09 1.86 -20.44
CA GLU A 177 -1.70 1.75 -20.04
C GLU A 177 -1.02 2.85 -20.82
N ASP A 178 -0.51 3.85 -20.11
CA ASP A 178 0.29 4.91 -20.68
C ASP A 178 1.56 4.24 -21.20
N GLY A 179 1.45 3.60 -22.37
CA GLY A 179 2.55 3.07 -23.17
C GLY A 179 3.43 4.22 -23.68
N GLY A 180 3.07 5.46 -23.37
CA GLY A 180 3.96 6.59 -23.27
C GLY A 180 4.79 6.54 -22.00
N ALA A 181 5.64 5.51 -21.83
CA ALA A 181 6.99 5.87 -21.45
C ALA A 181 7.49 6.76 -22.59
N MET A 182 7.24 8.07 -22.52
CA MET A 182 8.21 9.00 -23.06
C MET A 182 9.47 8.61 -22.31
N GLN A 183 10.30 7.80 -22.96
CA GLN A 183 11.68 7.62 -22.57
C GLN A 183 12.21 9.04 -22.58
N PHE A 184 12.14 9.72 -21.44
CA PHE A 184 13.00 10.83 -21.18
C PHE A 184 14.37 10.18 -21.20
N ARG A 185 14.97 10.17 -22.40
CA ARG A 185 16.38 9.93 -22.55
C ARG A 185 16.99 11.09 -21.81
N PHE A 186 17.20 10.91 -20.51
CA PHE A 186 18.08 11.78 -19.75
C PHE A 186 19.36 11.85 -20.59
N PRO A 187 19.75 13.02 -21.10
CA PRO A 187 20.99 13.12 -21.83
C PRO A 187 22.06 12.56 -20.90
N SER A 188 22.80 11.56 -21.38
CA SER A 188 23.87 10.90 -20.64
C SER A 188 25.04 11.84 -20.32
N THR A 189 24.94 13.11 -20.71
CA THR A 189 25.79 14.21 -20.32
C THR A 189 25.17 14.96 -19.13
N PHE A 190 25.07 14.30 -17.99
CA PHE A 190 25.12 15.05 -16.73
C PHE A 190 26.57 15.50 -16.56
N ASP A 191 26.93 16.61 -17.21
CA ASP A 191 28.16 17.32 -16.89
C ASP A 191 27.98 17.88 -15.49
N SER A 192 28.58 17.21 -14.51
CA SER A 192 28.49 17.64 -13.13
C SER A 192 29.15 19.01 -13.04
N ALA A 193 28.38 20.05 -12.68
CA ALA A 193 28.92 21.39 -12.44
C ALA A 193 29.99 21.42 -11.30
N LEU A 194 30.17 20.32 -10.58
CA LEU A 194 31.27 20.10 -9.65
C LEU A 194 32.63 19.85 -10.34
N LEU A 195 32.65 19.30 -11.56
CA LEU A 195 33.87 19.09 -12.36
C LEU A 195 34.30 20.36 -13.10
N SER A 196 33.35 21.25 -13.41
CA SER A 196 33.62 22.54 -14.05
C SER A 196 33.90 23.66 -13.06
N ARG A 197 34.28 23.35 -11.81
CA ARG A 197 34.79 24.37 -10.90
C ARG A 197 36.04 24.98 -11.55
N PRO A 198 36.04 26.28 -11.89
CA PRO A 198 37.25 26.92 -12.38
C PRO A 198 38.31 26.73 -11.31
N GLN A 199 39.41 26.07 -11.67
CA GLN A 199 40.61 26.09 -10.86
C GLN A 199 41.00 27.56 -10.75
N MET A 200 40.79 28.16 -9.57
CA MET A 200 41.28 29.51 -9.31
C MET A 200 42.79 29.50 -9.60
N PRO A 201 43.31 30.41 -10.44
CA PRO A 201 44.73 30.55 -10.63
C PRO A 201 45.38 30.81 -9.27
N GLY A 202 46.28 29.92 -8.83
CA GLY A 202 47.07 30.15 -7.62
C GLY A 202 47.06 29.04 -6.56
N PHE A 203 46.39 27.90 -6.77
CA PHE A 203 46.58 26.72 -5.92
C PHE A 203 47.25 25.59 -6.69
N ASP A 204 48.57 25.64 -6.77
CA ASP A 204 49.41 24.48 -7.05
C ASP A 204 49.70 23.75 -5.72
N PRO A 205 49.21 22.51 -5.52
CA PRO A 205 49.62 21.71 -4.36
C PRO A 205 51.06 21.21 -4.44
N GLY A 206 51.82 21.59 -5.48
CA GLY A 206 53.17 21.12 -5.75
C GLY A 206 54.33 22.01 -5.27
N ASN A 207 54.07 23.22 -4.75
CA ASN A 207 55.16 24.16 -4.43
C ASN A 207 55.05 24.71 -3.00
N LEU A 208 55.29 23.85 -2.02
CA LEU A 208 55.59 24.28 -0.65
C LEU A 208 57.03 24.80 -0.60
N ILE A 209 57.22 26.10 -0.86
CA ILE A 209 58.44 26.79 -0.44
C ILE A 209 58.22 27.28 0.99
N PRO A 210 59.05 26.87 1.97
CA PRO A 210 58.91 27.32 3.33
C PRO A 210 59.47 28.74 3.47
N GLY A 211 58.59 29.67 3.84
CA GLY A 211 58.98 30.95 4.41
C GLY A 211 58.80 32.15 3.49
N SER A 212 57.72 32.90 3.72
CA SER A 212 57.79 34.36 3.90
C SER A 212 56.40 34.89 4.27
N ALA A 213 56.31 35.48 5.45
CA ALA A 213 55.18 36.28 5.90
C ALA A 213 54.90 37.45 4.93
N GLY A 214 53.63 37.72 4.69
CA GLY A 214 53.20 38.88 3.91
C GLY A 214 51.73 39.19 4.19
N LEU A 215 51.50 40.33 4.86
CA LEU A 215 50.19 40.84 5.27
C LEU A 215 49.43 41.50 4.11
N ALA A 216 48.10 41.50 4.27
CA ALA A 216 47.10 42.47 3.78
C ALA A 216 46.45 42.23 2.39
N PRO A 217 45.28 42.85 2.11
CA PRO A 217 44.08 42.96 2.94
C PRO A 217 42.78 42.61 2.17
N LEU A 218 41.69 42.51 2.95
CA LEU A 218 40.29 42.39 2.56
C LEU A 218 39.84 43.27 1.39
N VAL A 219 39.21 42.67 0.37
CA VAL A 219 38.12 43.29 -0.40
C VAL A 219 37.12 42.22 -0.82
N GLY A 220 35.91 42.31 -0.27
CA GLY A 220 34.62 41.95 -0.87
C GLY A 220 34.41 40.54 -1.40
N TRP A 221 33.38 39.85 -0.89
CA TRP A 221 32.19 39.46 -1.66
C TRP A 221 31.21 38.69 -0.79
N GLY A 222 29.92 38.98 -1.00
CA GLY A 222 28.85 38.01 -0.84
C GLY A 222 28.38 37.79 0.59
N THR A 223 27.30 38.47 0.95
CA THR A 223 26.36 38.02 1.98
C THR A 223 25.75 36.69 1.54
N GLY A 224 26.46 35.59 1.80
CA GLY A 224 25.89 34.26 1.85
C GLY A 224 25.06 34.16 3.12
N ILE A 225 23.77 34.42 3.00
CA ILE A 225 22.80 34.08 4.05
C ILE A 225 22.86 32.55 4.18
N ALA A 226 23.56 32.08 5.21
CA ALA A 226 23.45 30.70 5.64
C ALA A 226 21.96 30.42 5.97
N PRO A 227 21.37 29.30 5.54
CA PRO A 227 20.07 28.92 6.06
C PRO A 227 20.18 28.79 7.58
N PRO A 228 19.21 29.28 8.37
CA PRO A 228 19.27 29.14 9.82
C PRO A 228 19.31 27.66 10.18
N SER A 229 20.26 27.31 11.05
CA SER A 229 20.32 26.00 11.69
C SER A 229 18.98 25.71 12.36
N ILE A 230 18.27 24.68 11.91
CA ILE A 230 17.09 24.19 12.62
C ILE A 230 17.60 23.65 13.97
N PRO A 231 17.11 24.14 15.12
CA PRO A 231 17.48 23.56 16.40
C PRO A 231 16.97 22.12 16.45
N VAL A 232 17.91 21.17 16.45
CA VAL A 232 17.63 19.78 16.81
C VAL A 232 17.53 19.74 18.32
N GLY A 233 16.31 19.58 18.83
CA GLY A 233 16.07 19.22 20.23
C GLY A 233 15.03 20.07 20.93
N SER A 234 13.79 19.59 20.92
CA SER A 234 13.03 19.51 22.17
C SER A 234 11.99 18.40 22.01
N CYS A 235 12.24 17.25 22.64
CA CYS A 235 11.17 16.31 22.90
C CYS A 235 10.21 17.00 23.87
N GLU A 236 8.95 17.08 23.46
CA GLU A 236 7.86 17.63 24.25
C GLU A 236 7.76 16.85 25.57
N THR A 237 7.97 17.51 26.69
CA THR A 237 7.77 16.88 28.00
C THR A 237 6.29 16.71 28.27
N PRO A 238 5.85 15.63 28.96
CA PRO A 238 4.44 15.35 29.32
C PRO A 238 3.74 16.47 30.12
N ALA A 239 4.49 17.45 30.61
CA ALA A 239 3.95 18.62 31.29
C ALA A 239 3.28 19.62 30.32
N GLN A 240 3.64 19.63 29.04
CA GLN A 240 3.12 20.58 28.05
C GLN A 240 1.75 20.14 27.49
N GLU A 241 1.55 18.83 27.29
CA GLU A 241 0.26 18.23 26.89
C GLU A 241 -0.87 18.53 27.91
N LYS A 242 -0.52 18.61 29.20
CA LYS A 242 -1.48 18.89 30.27
C LYS A 242 -1.96 20.35 30.29
N LEU A 243 -1.19 21.28 29.71
CA LEU A 243 -1.54 22.70 29.66
C LEU A 243 -2.40 23.04 28.43
N GLU A 244 -2.17 22.38 27.30
CA GLU A 244 -2.93 22.61 26.06
C GLU A 244 -4.34 22.03 26.11
N GLY A 245 -4.52 20.88 26.76
CA GLY A 245 -5.85 20.31 27.05
C GLY A 245 -6.72 21.20 27.95
N GLN A 246 -6.12 22.14 28.69
CA GLN A 246 -6.81 23.07 29.58
C GLN A 246 -7.19 24.40 28.90
N LEU A 247 -6.63 24.69 27.72
CA LEU A 247 -6.88 25.93 26.96
C LEU A 247 -7.75 25.73 25.72
N GLY A 248 -8.14 24.49 25.39
CA GLY A 248 -9.20 24.22 24.40
C GLY A 248 -8.86 24.64 22.98
N VAL A 249 -7.58 24.58 22.59
CA VAL A 249 -7.15 24.82 21.22
C VAL A 249 -6.78 23.47 20.59
N PHE A 250 -7.70 22.94 19.80
CA PHE A 250 -7.44 21.98 18.73
C PHE A 250 -7.83 22.63 17.40
#